data_AF-A0A916RE14-F1
#
_entry.id   AF-A0A916RE14-F1
#
_cell.length_a   1.000
_cell.length_b   1.000
_cell.length_c   1.000
_cell.angle_alpha   90.00
_cell.angle_beta   90.00
_cell.angle_gamma   90.00
#
_symmetry.space_group_name_H-M   'P 1'
#
loop_
_entity.id
_entity.type
_entity.pdbx_description
1 polymer ?
#
loop_
_entity_poly.entity_id
_entity_poly.type
_entity_poly.pdbx_seq_one_letter_code
_entity_poly.pdbx_strand_id
1 'polypeptide(L)'
;MPKADLNVKGMVKNRHLSKSISDVGWSTFRQWVEYFGRKYGKLTIAVSPQNTSQNCSNCGQKVQKSLSTRTHICHHCGYVEDRDINAAKNILQKALSTLGLVTVG
;
A
#
# COMPACT_ATOMS: atom_id res chain seq x y z
N MET A 1 -0.70 -2.20 20.23
CA MET A 1 -0.46 -2.04 18.78
C MET A 1 -1.82 -1.97 18.09
N PRO A 2 -2.17 -0.88 17.39
CA PRO A 2 -3.48 -0.76 16.74
C PRO A 2 -3.49 -1.67 15.51
N LYS A 3 -4.42 -2.63 15.49
CA LYS A 3 -4.69 -3.50 14.34
C LYS A 3 -5.16 -2.61 13.19
N ALA A 4 -4.39 -2.52 12.09
CA ALA A 4 -5.00 -2.07 10.85
C ALA A 4 -5.73 -3.27 10.23
N ASP A 5 -7.04 -3.20 10.23
CA ASP A 5 -7.86 -4.17 9.53
C ASP A 5 -7.67 -3.99 8.03
N LEU A 6 -6.88 -4.87 7.39
CA LEU A 6 -7.12 -5.16 5.98
C LEU A 6 -8.57 -5.62 5.91
N ASN A 7 -9.42 -4.83 5.26
CA ASN A 7 -10.81 -5.17 5.06
C ASN A 7 -10.92 -6.27 4.00
N VAL A 8 -10.50 -7.49 4.38
CA VAL A 8 -10.54 -8.69 3.52
C VAL A 8 -11.98 -8.92 3.04
N LYS A 9 -12.97 -8.70 3.91
CA LYS A 9 -14.40 -8.78 3.55
C LYS A 9 -14.78 -7.82 2.42
N GLY A 10 -14.26 -6.60 2.42
CA GLY A 10 -14.47 -5.60 1.37
C GLY A 10 -13.73 -5.92 0.07
N MET A 11 -12.53 -6.49 0.17
CA MET A 11 -11.73 -6.92 -0.99
C MET A 11 -12.37 -8.09 -1.76
N VAL A 12 -13.03 -9.01 -1.05
CA VAL A 12 -13.72 -10.18 -1.62
C VAL A 12 -15.07 -9.81 -2.27
N LYS A 13 -15.58 -8.57 -2.08
CA LYS A 13 -16.82 -8.13 -2.76
C LYS A 13 -16.66 -7.98 -4.28
N ASN A 14 -15.43 -7.78 -4.78
CA ASN A 14 -15.19 -7.73 -6.22
C ASN A 14 -15.17 -9.15 -6.78
N ARG A 15 -16.27 -9.61 -7.39
CA ARG A 15 -16.43 -10.98 -7.93
C ARG A 15 -15.29 -11.44 -8.86
N HIS A 16 -14.62 -10.52 -9.54
CA HIS A 16 -13.51 -10.85 -10.45
C HIS A 16 -12.19 -11.08 -9.74
N LEU A 17 -11.99 -10.49 -8.56
CA LEU A 17 -10.74 -10.58 -7.78
C LEU A 17 -10.92 -11.40 -6.50
N SER A 18 -12.16 -11.73 -6.13
CA SER A 18 -12.53 -12.38 -4.89
C SER A 18 -11.85 -13.73 -4.71
N LYS A 19 -11.76 -14.53 -5.77
CA LYS A 19 -11.08 -15.82 -5.78
C LYS A 19 -9.58 -15.65 -5.55
N SER A 20 -8.91 -14.84 -6.38
CA SER A 20 -7.48 -14.55 -6.25
C SER A 20 -7.10 -13.91 -4.91
N ILE A 21 -7.99 -13.13 -4.29
CA ILE A 21 -7.75 -12.51 -2.98
C ILE A 21 -7.97 -13.52 -1.85
N SER A 22 -8.97 -14.41 -1.97
CA SER A 22 -9.26 -15.42 -0.95
C SER A 22 -8.18 -16.51 -0.93
N ASP A 23 -7.66 -16.88 -2.10
CA ASP A 23 -6.66 -17.95 -2.25
C ASP A 23 -5.28 -17.60 -1.67
N VAL A 24 -4.99 -16.30 -1.47
CA VAL A 24 -3.64 -15.82 -1.07
C VAL A 24 -3.44 -15.77 0.45
N GLY A 25 -4.47 -16.03 1.26
CA GLY A 25 -4.30 -16.17 2.72
C GLY A 25 -3.74 -14.91 3.42
N TRP A 26 -4.23 -13.73 3.04
CA TRP A 26 -3.74 -12.43 3.55
C TRP A 26 -3.74 -12.26 5.07
N SER A 27 -4.59 -12.99 5.81
CA SER A 27 -4.55 -13.05 7.27
C SER A 27 -3.29 -13.75 7.77
N THR A 28 -2.97 -14.92 7.21
CA THR A 28 -1.79 -15.72 7.55
C THR A 28 -0.51 -14.99 7.19
N PHE A 29 -0.45 -14.37 6.00
CA PHE A 29 0.70 -13.55 5.60
C PHE A 29 0.99 -12.43 6.59
N ARG A 30 -0.05 -11.70 7.03
CA ARG A 30 0.10 -10.65 8.07
C ARG A 30 0.63 -11.21 9.38
N GLN A 31 0.08 -12.34 9.84
CA GLN A 31 0.53 -12.98 11.09
C GLN A 31 2.01 -13.33 11.04
N TRP A 32 2.50 -13.83 9.90
CA TRP A 32 3.93 -14.12 9.72
C TRP A 32 4.80 -12.85 9.74
N VAL A 33 4.37 -11.77 9.07
CA VAL A 33 5.10 -10.49 9.08
C VAL A 33 5.18 -9.93 10.51
N GLU A 34 4.09 -9.96 11.27
CA GLU A 34 4.08 -9.54 12.67
C GLU A 34 4.97 -10.44 13.56
N TYR A 35 4.90 -11.76 13.35
CA TYR A 35 5.71 -12.72 14.07
C TYR A 35 7.20 -12.48 13.85
N PHE A 36 7.64 -12.34 12.59
CA PHE A 36 9.04 -12.05 12.27
C PHE A 36 9.48 -10.67 12.74
N GLY A 37 8.59 -9.67 12.67
CA GLY A 37 8.84 -8.36 13.26
C GLY A 37 9.20 -8.45 14.74
N ARG A 38 8.37 -9.15 15.52
CA ARG A 38 8.64 -9.39 16.95
C ARG A 38 9.88 -10.22 17.18
N LYS A 39 10.07 -11.31 16.42
CA LYS A 39 11.20 -12.24 16.55
C LYS A 39 12.55 -11.54 16.37
N TYR A 40 12.63 -10.59 15.44
CA TYR A 40 13.88 -9.86 15.12
C TYR A 40 13.93 -8.44 15.70
N GLY A 41 13.01 -8.07 16.58
CA GLY A 41 12.94 -6.70 17.13
C GLY A 41 12.76 -5.61 16.07
N LYS A 42 12.14 -5.93 14.93
CA LYS A 42 11.86 -4.98 13.85
C LYS A 42 10.47 -4.39 14.01
N LEU A 43 10.37 -3.08 13.78
CA LEU A 43 9.10 -2.37 13.81
C LEU A 43 8.28 -2.69 12.55
N THR A 44 7.08 -3.22 12.74
CA THR A 44 6.11 -3.45 11.68
C THR A 44 4.96 -2.47 11.82
N ILE A 45 4.66 -1.72 10.77
CA ILE A 45 3.63 -0.68 10.79
C ILE A 45 2.66 -0.96 9.69
N ALA A 46 1.38 -1.06 10.05
CA ALA A 46 0.33 -1.21 9.08
C ALA A 46 -0.18 0.17 8.67
N VAL A 47 -0.25 0.41 7.36
CA VAL A 47 -0.73 1.67 6.78
C VAL A 47 -2.00 1.44 5.96
N SER A 48 -2.83 2.48 5.81
CA SER A 48 -4.03 2.39 4.98
C SER A 48 -3.66 2.13 3.50
N PRO A 49 -4.20 1.06 2.88
CA PRO A 49 -3.91 0.71 1.48
C PRO A 49 -4.61 1.64 0.48
N GLN A 50 -5.47 2.55 0.94
CA GLN A 50 -6.30 3.38 0.08
C GLN A 50 -5.45 4.33 -0.77
N ASN A 51 -5.71 4.37 -2.08
CA ASN A 51 -5.09 5.26 -3.07
C ASN A 51 -3.56 5.17 -3.21
N THR A 52 -2.88 4.18 -2.63
CA THR A 52 -1.40 4.08 -2.70
C THR A 52 -0.90 3.92 -4.13
N SER A 53 -1.62 3.19 -4.97
CA SER A 53 -1.30 3.01 -6.39
C SER A 53 -1.86 4.09 -7.31
N GLN A 54 -2.68 5.01 -6.80
CA GLN A 54 -3.34 6.06 -7.59
C GLN A 54 -2.68 7.43 -7.35
N ASN A 55 -2.26 7.73 -6.12
CA ASN A 55 -1.58 8.97 -5.81
C ASN A 55 -0.15 8.96 -6.38
N CYS A 56 0.30 10.11 -6.86
CA CYS A 56 1.69 10.31 -7.24
C CYS A 56 2.55 10.49 -6.00
N SER A 57 3.62 9.72 -5.90
CA SER A 57 4.60 9.84 -4.81
C SER A 57 5.41 11.13 -4.86
N ASN A 58 5.48 11.79 -6.02
CA ASN A 58 6.21 13.04 -6.20
C ASN A 58 5.37 14.28 -5.82
N CYS A 59 4.12 14.37 -6.28
CA CYS A 59 3.29 15.57 -6.09
C CYS A 59 2.02 15.36 -5.27
N GLY A 60 1.74 14.13 -4.80
CA GLY A 60 0.55 13.79 -4.03
C GLY A 60 -0.77 13.74 -4.81
N GLN A 61 -0.81 14.23 -6.05
CA GLN A 61 -2.03 14.27 -6.86
C GLN A 61 -2.49 12.88 -7.29
N LYS A 62 -3.81 12.71 -7.36
CA LYS A 62 -4.44 11.44 -7.74
C LYS A 62 -4.44 11.27 -9.25
N VAL A 63 -3.83 10.20 -9.72
CA VAL A 63 -3.84 9.78 -11.12
C VAL A 63 -4.69 8.52 -11.24
N GLN A 64 -5.86 8.65 -11.86
CA GLN A 64 -6.79 7.54 -12.09
C GLN A 64 -6.21 6.56 -13.12
N LYS A 65 -6.10 5.28 -12.75
CA LYS A 65 -5.56 4.22 -13.62
C LYS A 65 -6.29 2.90 -13.40
N SER A 66 -6.39 2.11 -14.45
CA SER A 66 -6.92 0.75 -14.36
C SER A 66 -5.91 -0.20 -13.68
N LEU A 67 -6.38 -1.38 -13.29
CA LEU A 67 -5.52 -2.42 -12.72
C LEU A 67 -4.48 -2.96 -13.70
N SER A 68 -4.74 -2.86 -15.02
CA SER A 68 -3.83 -3.30 -16.07
C SER A 68 -2.70 -2.31 -16.33
N THR A 69 -2.85 -1.04 -15.96
CA THR A 69 -1.79 -0.04 -16.11
C THR A 69 -0.63 -0.37 -15.17
N ARG A 70 0.57 -0.64 -15.73
CA ARG A 70 1.80 -0.94 -14.99
C ARG A 70 2.74 0.25 -14.84
N THR A 71 2.67 1.22 -15.74
CA THR A 71 3.45 2.46 -15.63
C THR A 71 2.62 3.56 -14.99
N HIS A 72 3.15 4.20 -13.95
CA HIS A 72 2.61 5.44 -13.43
C HIS A 72 3.13 6.60 -14.26
N ILE A 73 2.23 7.34 -14.89
CA ILE A 73 2.52 8.61 -15.57
C ILE A 73 1.70 9.68 -14.87
N CYS A 74 2.35 10.67 -14.27
CA CYS A 74 1.66 11.77 -13.62
C CYS A 74 1.54 12.97 -14.56
N HIS A 75 0.32 13.27 -15.00
CA HIS A 75 0.04 14.44 -15.85
C HIS A 75 0.15 15.79 -15.12
N HIS A 76 0.27 15.78 -13.78
CA HIS A 76 0.39 17.00 -12.99
C HIS A 76 1.85 17.46 -12.81
N CYS A 77 2.80 16.53 -12.72
CA CYS A 77 4.21 16.85 -12.46
C CYS A 77 5.19 16.19 -13.44
N GLY A 78 4.71 15.43 -14.42
CA GLY A 78 5.54 14.73 -15.40
C GLY A 78 6.26 13.49 -14.87
N TYR A 79 6.05 13.10 -13.61
CA TYR A 79 6.71 11.94 -13.02
C TYR A 79 6.29 10.63 -13.69
N VAL A 80 7.27 9.84 -14.13
CA VAL A 80 7.08 8.53 -14.77
C VAL A 80 7.88 7.47 -14.02
N GLU A 81 7.22 6.39 -13.62
CA GLU A 81 7.84 5.29 -12.87
C GLU A 81 6.99 4.02 -12.99
N ASP A 82 7.53 2.87 -12.62
CA ASP A 82 6.69 1.69 -12.35
C ASP A 82 5.62 1.98 -11.26
N ARG A 83 4.40 1.48 -11.47
CA ARG A 83 3.26 1.71 -10.58
C ARG A 83 3.51 1.12 -9.19
N ASP A 84 4.11 -0.05 -9.12
CA ASP A 84 4.33 -0.76 -7.87
C ASP A 84 5.47 -0.09 -7.08
N ILE A 85 6.50 0.47 -7.77
CA ILE A 85 7.51 1.36 -7.15
C ILE A 85 6.86 2.64 -6.60
N ASN A 86 6.02 3.31 -7.39
CA ASN A 86 5.31 4.50 -6.92
C ASN A 86 4.43 4.18 -5.69
N ALA A 87 3.74 3.04 -5.71
CA ALA A 87 2.93 2.59 -4.57
C ALA A 87 3.79 2.31 -3.33
N ALA A 88 4.97 1.71 -3.49
CA ALA A 88 5.90 1.47 -2.39
C ALA A 88 6.39 2.78 -1.75
N LYS A 89 6.75 3.79 -2.56
CA LYS A 89 7.12 5.13 -2.07
C LYS A 89 5.99 5.78 -1.27
N ASN A 90 4.75 5.70 -1.77
CA ASN A 90 3.57 6.19 -1.04
C ASN A 90 3.31 5.45 0.28
N ILE A 91 3.53 4.13 0.31
CA ILE A 91 3.40 3.32 1.53
C ILE A 91 4.44 3.74 2.56
N LEU A 92 5.70 3.94 2.15
CA LEU A 92 6.76 4.42 3.01
C LEU A 92 6.44 5.79 3.59
N GLN A 93 6.01 6.74 2.75
CA GLN A 93 5.65 8.09 3.20
C GLN A 93 4.52 8.05 4.23
N LYS A 94 3.47 7.24 4.00
CA LYS A 94 2.39 7.04 4.99
C LYS A 94 2.87 6.41 6.29
N ALA A 95 3.81 5.47 6.23
CA ALA A 95 4.37 4.83 7.41
C ALA A 95 5.18 5.84 8.24
N LEU A 96 6.00 6.65 7.57
CA LEU A 96 6.76 7.73 8.20
C LEU A 96 5.84 8.80 8.82
N SER A 97 4.78 9.22 8.11
CA SER A 97 3.76 10.12 8.66
C SER A 97 3.07 9.54 9.90
N THR A 98 2.78 8.23 9.90
CA THR A 98 2.17 7.54 11.06
C THR A 98 3.11 7.56 12.27
N LEU A 99 4.42 7.57 12.06
CA LEU A 99 5.44 7.69 13.11
C LEU A 99 5.75 9.12 13.52
N GLY A 100 5.15 10.13 12.89
CA GLY A 100 5.52 11.53 13.10
C GLY A 100 6.89 11.92 12.52
N LEU A 101 7.49 11.04 11.71
CA LEU A 101 8.77 11.26 11.05
C LEU A 101 8.52 11.89 9.67
N VAL A 102 7.91 13.07 9.60
CA VAL A 102 7.75 13.76 8.32
C VAL A 102 9.07 14.43 7.97
N THR A 103 9.79 13.86 7.01
CA THR A 103 10.87 14.57 6.31
C THR A 103 10.23 15.67 5.47
N VAL A 104 10.21 16.88 6.01
CA VAL A 104 9.98 18.09 5.22
C VAL A 104 11.19 18.23 4.31
N GLY A 105 10.99 18.06 3.01
CA GLY A 105 12.01 18.21 1.97
C GLY A 105 11.34 18.67 0.70
#